data_AF-A0A151RGV3-F1
#
_entry.id   AF-A0A151RGV3-F1
#
_cell.length_a   1.000
_cell.length_b   1.000
_cell.length_c   1.000
_cell.angle_alpha   90.00
_cell.angle_beta   90.00
_cell.angle_gamma   90.00
#
_symmetry.space_group_name_H-M   'P 1'
#
loop_
_entity.id
_entity.type
_entity.pdbx_description
1 polymer ?
#
loop_
_entity_poly.entity_id
_entity_poly.type
_entity_poly.pdbx_seq_one_letter_code
_entity_poly.pdbx_strand_id
1 'polypeptide(L)' 'DHGRVTIFSFATNIGYYLVLHAEFWVIYIGINISCIRGLKKFRVETNSLNAVSLFWNGCVLCHPCFCLF' A
#
# COMPACT_ATOMS: atom_id res chain seq x y z
N ASP A 1 -29.69 -3.42 -9.04
CA ASP A 1 -28.73 -2.76 -8.15
C ASP A 1 -27.57 -2.25 -9.01
N HIS A 2 -27.53 -0.94 -9.28
CA HIS A 2 -26.57 -0.36 -10.22
C HIS A 2 -25.24 -0.15 -9.51
N GLY A 3 -24.32 -1.11 -9.67
CA GLY A 3 -22.97 -1.04 -9.11
C GLY A 3 -22.25 0.22 -9.58
N ARG A 4 -22.21 1.25 -8.74
CA ARG A 4 -21.46 2.48 -9.01
C ARG A 4 -19.98 2.16 -8.86
N VAL A 5 -19.26 2.15 -9.97
CA VAL A 5 -17.81 2.07 -9.97
C VAL A 5 -17.28 3.39 -9.43
N THR A 6 -16.55 3.33 -8.31
CA THR A 6 -15.95 4.51 -7.70
C THR A 6 -14.45 4.46 -7.92
N ILE A 7 -13.91 5.41 -8.69
CA ILE A 7 -12.49 5.49 -9.03
C ILE A 7 -11.85 6.55 -8.14
N PHE A 8 -10.74 6.20 -7.51
CA PHE A 8 -9.95 7.10 -6.68
C PHE A 8 -8.48 6.95 -7.03
N SER A 9 -7.76 8.06 -7.02
CA SER A 9 -6.31 8.10 -7.18
C SER A 9 -5.69 8.91 -6.06
N PHE A 10 -4.46 8.55 -5.71
CA PHE A 10 -3.61 9.33 -4.82
C PHE A 10 -2.18 9.27 -5.34
N ALA A 11 -1.43 10.32 -5.08
CA ALA A 11 -0.01 10.41 -5.39
C ALA A 11 0.66 11.26 -4.31
N THR A 12 1.91 10.98 -4.00
CA THR A 12 2.71 11.81 -3.12
C THR A 12 4.16 11.81 -3.59
N ASN A 13 4.90 12.87 -3.22
CA ASN A 13 6.35 12.86 -3.30
C ASN A 13 6.89 12.38 -1.94
N ILE A 14 7.44 11.17 -1.90
CA ILE A 14 8.06 10.62 -0.69
C ILE A 14 9.52 11.07 -0.52
N GLY A 15 10.13 11.79 -1.47
CA GLY A 15 11.53 12.18 -1.41
C GLY A 15 12.49 11.05 -1.82
N TYR A 16 13.64 10.97 -1.15
CA TYR A 16 14.73 10.05 -1.52
C TYR A 16 14.60 8.71 -0.79
N TYR A 17 13.89 7.77 -1.41
CA TYR A 17 13.72 6.41 -0.90
C TYR A 17 13.98 5.35 -1.99
N LEU A 18 14.20 4.11 -1.55
CA LEU A 18 14.28 2.96 -2.46
C LEU A 18 12.92 2.70 -3.12
N VAL A 19 12.93 2.18 -4.36
CA VAL A 19 11.71 1.82 -5.10
C VAL A 19 10.81 0.91 -4.27
N LEU A 20 11.39 -0.09 -3.60
CA LEU A 20 10.65 -1.02 -2.74
C LEU A 20 9.91 -0.31 -1.59
N HIS A 21 10.49 0.76 -1.05
CA HIS A 21 9.83 1.56 -0.02
C HIS A 21 8.62 2.28 -0.60
N ALA A 22 8.74 2.85 -1.80
CA ALA A 22 7.61 3.48 -2.50
C ALA A 22 6.49 2.47 -2.79
N GLU A 23 6.83 1.30 -3.30
CA GLU A 23 5.89 0.22 -3.61
C GLU A 23 5.14 -0.24 -2.36
N PHE A 24 5.86 -0.44 -1.26
CA PHE A 24 5.26 -0.86 0.00
C PHE A 24 4.40 0.25 0.63
N TRP A 25 4.89 1.49 0.61
CA TRP A 25 4.15 2.66 1.11
C TRP A 25 2.81 2.85 0.40
N VAL A 26 2.78 2.70 -0.93
CA VAL A 26 1.53 2.81 -1.72
C VAL A 26 0.51 1.75 -1.30
N ILE A 27 0.94 0.51 -1.04
CA ILE A 27 0.04 -0.55 -0.56
C ILE A 27 -0.54 -0.18 0.80
N TYR A 28 0.32 0.19 1.77
CA TYR A 28 -0.10 0.52 3.13
C TYR A 28 -1.08 1.71 3.17
N ILE A 29 -0.74 2.80 2.47
CA ILE A 29 -1.59 4.00 2.43
C ILE A 29 -2.88 3.74 1.65
N GLY A 30 -2.83 3.01 0.53
CA GLY A 30 -4.02 2.65 -0.24
C GLY A 30 -5.03 1.85 0.58
N ILE A 31 -4.54 0.92 1.40
CA ILE A 31 -5.36 0.16 2.36
C ILE A 31 -5.98 1.09 3.40
N ASN A 32 -5.18 1.95 4.05
CA ASN A 32 -5.69 2.88 5.07
C ASN A 32 -6.73 3.84 4.52
N ILE A 33 -6.50 4.44 3.35
CA ILE A 33 -7.48 5.31 2.67
C ILE A 33 -8.78 4.54 2.39
N SER A 34 -8.68 3.30 1.93
CA SER A 34 -9.85 2.46 1.64
C SER A 34 -10.66 2.16 2.91
N CYS A 35 -9.98 1.81 4.01
CA CYS A 35 -10.59 1.57 5.32
C CYS A 35 -11.29 2.83 5.86
N ILE A 36 -10.63 3.99 5.83
CA ILE A 36 -11.20 5.28 6.27
C ILE A 36 -12.46 5.64 5.47
N ARG A 37 -12.53 5.23 4.21
CA ARG A 37 -13.70 5.43 3.33
C ARG A 37 -14.81 4.40 3.51
N GLY A 38 -14.67 3.48 4.46
CA GLY A 38 -15.66 2.45 4.77
C GLY A 38 -15.65 1.25 3.81
N LEU A 39 -14.62 1.09 2.98
CA LEU A 39 -14.47 -0.09 2.12
C LEU A 39 -14.06 -1.29 2.99
N LYS A 40 -14.99 -2.23 3.19
CA LYS A 40 -14.77 -3.42 4.02
C LYS A 40 -14.11 -4.59 3.29
N LYS A 41 -14.20 -4.60 1.96
CA LYS A 41 -13.68 -5.68 1.12
C LYS A 41 -13.12 -5.10 -0.17
N PHE A 42 -11.83 -5.29 -0.39
CA PHE A 42 -11.13 -4.83 -1.57
C PHE A 42 -10.01 -5.80 -1.93
N ARG A 43 -9.58 -5.77 -3.19
CA ARG A 43 -8.43 -6.50 -3.69
C ARG A 43 -7.34 -5.48 -4.00
N VAL A 44 -6.14 -5.74 -3.49
CA VAL A 44 -4.94 -4.96 -3.84
C VAL A 44 -4.19 -5.73 -4.92
N GLU A 45 -3.83 -5.06 -6.00
CA GLU A 45 -3.01 -5.60 -7.09
C GLU A 45 -1.72 -4.79 -7.16
N THR A 46 -0.58 -5.49 -7.21
CA THR A 46 0.75 -4.89 -7.29
C THR A 46 1.66 -5.79 -8.11
N ASN A 47 2.60 -5.20 -8.84
CA ASN A 47 3.62 -5.91 -9.61
C ASN A 47 4.88 -6.21 -8.76
N SER A 48 4.94 -5.75 -7.50
CA SER A 48 6.09 -5.96 -6.62
C SER A 48 5.88 -7.16 -5.69
N LEU A 49 6.46 -8.30 -6.07
CA LEU A 49 6.50 -9.50 -5.21
C LEU A 49 7.21 -9.22 -3.87
N ASN A 50 8.21 -8.34 -3.87
CA ASN A 50 8.93 -7.96 -2.66
C ASN A 50 8.04 -7.19 -1.68
N ALA A 51 7.23 -6.24 -2.18
CA ALA A 51 6.29 -5.50 -1.34
C ALA A 51 5.20 -6.41 -0.76
N VAL A 52 4.72 -7.40 -1.54
CA VAL A 52 3.79 -8.44 -1.06
C VAL A 52 4.44 -9.29 0.03
N SER A 53 5.69 -9.71 -0.14
CA SER A 53 6.41 -10.50 0.87
C SER A 53 6.59 -9.73 2.17
N LEU A 54 6.98 -8.45 2.10
CA LEU A 54 7.06 -7.58 3.28
C LEU A 54 5.70 -7.47 3.98
N PHE A 55 4.62 -7.27 3.23
CA PHE A 55 3.28 -7.17 3.81
C PHE A 55 2.87 -8.41 4.61
N TRP A 56 3.13 -9.61 4.06
CA TRP A 56 2.74 -10.87 4.70
C TRP A 56 3.68 -11.31 5.81
N ASN A 57 4.98 -11.14 5.63
CA ASN A 57 6.00 -11.67 6.52
C ASN A 57 6.50 -10.65 7.55
N GLY A 58 6.07 -9.40 7.43
CA GLY A 58 6.61 -8.29 8.20
C GLY A 58 7.97 -7.83 7.69
N CYS A 59 8.57 -6.91 8.45
CA CYS A 59 9.84 -6.30 8.11
C CYS A 59 10.75 -6.31 9.33
N VAL A 60 12.02 -6.68 9.14
CA VAL A 60 13.01 -6.68 10.22
C VAL A 60 13.40 -5.24 10.59
N LEU A 61 13.73 -5.01 11.86
CA LEU A 61 14.07 -3.69 12.42
C LEU A 61 15.13 -2.91 11.62
N CYS A 62 16.08 -3.59 11.00
CA CYS A 62 17.16 -2.98 10.23
C CYS A 62 16.80 -2.65 8.77
N HIS A 63 15.62 -3.04 8.30
CA HIS A 63 15.24 -2.87 6.91
C HIS A 63 14.66 -1.46 6.65
N PRO A 64 14.95 -0.81 5.52
CA PRO A 64 14.48 0.56 5.22
C PRO A 64 12.95 0.76 5.18
N CYS A 65 12.19 -0.32 5.16
CA CYS A 65 10.72 -0.29 5.20
C CYS A 65 10.15 -0.54 6.60
N PHE A 66 10.98 -0.76 7.62
CA PHE A 66 10.51 -1.01 8.98
C PHE A 66 9.66 0.14 9.53
N CYS A 67 10.04 1.39 9.21
CA CYS A 67 9.29 2.59 9.63
C CYS A 67 7.89 2.73 9.00
N LEU A 68 7.50 1.81 8.10
CA LEU A 68 6.16 1.78 7.48
C LEU A 68 5.21 0.81 8.18
N PHE A 69 5.70 0.01 9.15
CA PHE A 69 4.89 -0.88 9.98
C PHE A 69 4.32 -0.16 11.19
#